data_AF-V7I868-F1
#
_entry.id   AF-V7I868-F1
#
_cell.length_a   1.000
_cell.length_b   1.000
_cell.length_c   1.000
_cell.angle_alpha   90.00
_cell.angle_beta   90.00
_cell.angle_gamma   90.00
#
_symmetry.space_group_name_H-M   'P 1'
#
loop_
_entity.id
_entity.type
_entity.pdbx_description
1 polymer ?
#
loop_
_entity_poly.entity_id
_entity_poly.type
_entity_poly.pdbx_seq_one_letter_code
_entity_poly.pdbx_strand_id
1 'polypeptide(L)'
;MNEILDMKLLSSICTRNEYYLKNTIEIADKLGLRYRIERITDNEVLKGYGVHNRCKSGAYCPGCNRLNDFRFGDDTTMYAPALVIDGKVVLHSCIFTKDVVEGVLSGYAYEEA
;
A
#
# COMPACT_ATOMS: atom_id res chain seq x y z
N MET A 1 2.92 25.86 4.19
CA MET A 1 1.90 25.51 3.18
C MET A 1 1.91 24.00 3.11
N ASN A 2 0.93 23.31 3.71
CA ASN A 2 0.91 21.84 3.71
C ASN A 2 0.83 21.34 2.27
N GLU A 3 1.90 20.72 1.80
CA GLU A 3 1.98 20.10 0.48
C GLU A 3 0.93 18.99 0.37
N ILE A 4 0.35 18.84 -0.82
CA ILE A 4 -0.64 17.79 -1.08
C ILE A 4 0.15 16.52 -1.41
N LEU A 5 0.10 15.52 -0.53
CA LEU A 5 0.75 14.23 -0.73
C LEU A 5 0.11 13.49 -1.90
N ASP A 6 0.93 13.05 -2.86
CA ASP A 6 0.49 12.17 -3.94
C ASP A 6 0.61 10.71 -3.51
N MET A 7 -0.51 10.11 -3.12
CA MET A 7 -0.58 8.73 -2.66
C MET A 7 -1.12 7.81 -3.76
N LYS A 8 -0.48 6.65 -3.95
CA LYS A 8 -0.98 5.59 -4.84
C LYS A 8 -1.03 4.27 -4.10
N LEU A 9 -2.19 3.64 -4.09
CA LEU A 9 -2.38 2.27 -3.61
C LEU A 9 -2.24 1.31 -4.78
N LEU A 10 -1.06 0.72 -4.92
CA LEU A 10 -0.78 -0.33 -5.89
C LEU A 10 -1.37 -1.64 -5.36
N SER A 11 -2.34 -2.19 -6.09
CA SER A 11 -3.12 -3.33 -5.58
C SER A 11 -3.51 -4.31 -6.68
N SER A 12 -3.85 -5.52 -6.27
CA SER A 12 -4.55 -6.46 -7.15
C SER A 12 -6.03 -6.08 -7.29
N ILE A 13 -6.74 -6.75 -8.20
CA ILE A 13 -8.19 -6.56 -8.41
C ILE A 13 -9.03 -6.94 -7.16
N CYS A 14 -8.46 -7.67 -6.19
CA CYS A 14 -9.18 -8.18 -5.02
C CYS A 14 -9.95 -7.10 -4.23
N THR A 15 -11.20 -7.42 -3.84
CA THR A 15 -12.10 -6.61 -2.99
C THR A 15 -11.47 -6.25 -1.63
N ARG A 16 -10.56 -7.09 -1.12
CA ARG A 16 -9.83 -6.81 0.13
C ARG A 16 -8.95 -5.55 0.05
N ASN A 17 -8.62 -5.09 -1.16
CA ASN A 17 -7.87 -3.85 -1.35
C ASN A 17 -8.74 -2.59 -1.19
N GLU A 18 -10.07 -2.70 -1.24
CA GLU A 18 -10.98 -1.61 -0.86
C GLU A 18 -10.89 -1.32 0.65
N TYR A 19 -10.69 -2.37 1.45
CA TYR A 19 -10.44 -2.24 2.88
C TYR A 19 -9.12 -1.50 3.16
N TYR A 20 -8.06 -1.79 2.40
CA TYR A 20 -6.77 -1.09 2.54
C TYR A 20 -6.89 0.38 2.13
N LEU A 21 -7.56 0.68 1.02
CA LEU A 21 -7.82 2.05 0.60
C LEU A 21 -8.61 2.83 1.67
N LYS A 22 -9.66 2.23 2.21
CA LYS A 22 -10.48 2.84 3.26
C LYS A 22 -9.66 3.14 4.52
N ASN A 23 -8.82 2.20 4.96
CA ASN A 23 -7.94 2.43 6.12
C ASN A 23 -6.97 3.57 5.86
N THR A 24 -6.34 3.63 4.68
CA THR A 24 -5.43 4.73 4.33
C THR A 24 -6.12 6.08 4.32
N ILE A 25 -7.31 6.16 3.75
CA ILE A 25 -8.12 7.40 3.75
C ILE A 25 -8.49 7.82 5.18
N GLU A 26 -9.00 6.90 5.98
CA GLU A 26 -9.46 7.18 7.35
C GLU A 26 -8.31 7.68 8.24
N ILE A 27 -7.14 7.06 8.13
CA ILE A 27 -5.97 7.45 8.92
C ILE A 27 -5.36 8.76 8.41
N ALA A 28 -5.27 8.96 7.10
CA ALA A 28 -4.77 10.22 6.54
C ALA A 28 -5.66 11.41 6.94
N ASP A 29 -6.99 11.22 6.93
CA ASP A 29 -7.96 12.22 7.40
C ASP A 29 -7.82 12.50 8.90
N LYS A 30 -7.71 11.43 9.72
CA LYS A 30 -7.46 11.53 11.17
C LYS A 30 -6.19 12.31 11.49
N LEU A 31 -5.14 12.16 10.68
CA LEU A 31 -3.86 12.86 10.82
C LEU A 31 -3.88 14.29 10.23
N GLY A 32 -4.99 14.73 9.63
CA GLY A 32 -5.12 16.06 9.04
C GLY A 32 -4.27 16.27 7.79
N LEU A 33 -3.85 15.20 7.12
CA LEU A 33 -3.02 15.27 5.92
C LEU A 33 -3.83 15.82 4.75
N ARG A 34 -3.18 16.64 3.92
CA ARG A 34 -3.71 16.98 2.59
C ARG A 34 -3.15 16.01 1.59
N TYR A 35 -4.01 15.31 0.87
CA TYR A 35 -3.57 14.26 -0.06
C TYR A 35 -4.49 14.07 -1.25
N ARG A 36 -3.96 13.42 -2.27
CA ARG A 36 -4.71 12.73 -3.31
C ARG A 36 -4.36 11.25 -3.23
N ILE A 37 -5.34 10.37 -3.28
CA ILE A 37 -5.10 8.94 -3.29
C ILE A 37 -5.77 8.29 -4.50
N GLU A 38 -5.00 7.53 -5.27
CA GLU A 38 -5.49 6.73 -6.38
C GLU A 38 -5.21 5.25 -6.13
N ARG A 39 -6.18 4.39 -6.45
CA ARG A 39 -5.95 2.94 -6.50
C ARG A 39 -5.54 2.54 -7.91
N ILE A 40 -4.37 1.93 -8.03
CA ILE A 40 -3.83 1.46 -9.31
C ILE A 40 -3.79 -0.06 -9.28
N THR A 41 -4.36 -0.67 -10.31
CA THR A 41 -4.39 -2.13 -10.52
C THR A 41 -3.64 -2.57 -11.77
N ASP A 42 -3.15 -1.62 -12.56
CA ASP A 42 -2.43 -1.87 -13.79
C ASP A 42 -1.06 -2.51 -13.54
N ASN A 43 -0.81 -3.65 -14.19
CA ASN A 43 0.42 -4.43 -13.97
C ASN A 43 1.69 -3.73 -14.46
N GLU A 44 1.58 -2.92 -15.52
CA GLU A 44 2.74 -2.21 -16.07
C GLU A 44 3.14 -1.08 -15.14
N VAL A 45 2.17 -0.36 -14.59
CA VAL A 45 2.43 0.66 -13.56
C VAL A 45 3.05 0.03 -12.32
N LEU A 46 2.49 -1.08 -11.83
CA LEU A 46 3.04 -1.82 -10.68
C LEU A 46 4.50 -2.23 -10.91
N LYS A 47 4.80 -2.78 -12.10
CA LYS A 47 6.16 -3.14 -12.50
C LYS A 47 7.09 -1.94 -12.56
N GLY A 48 6.59 -0.77 -12.97
CA GLY A 48 7.34 0.49 -12.97
C GLY A 48 7.83 0.90 -11.57
N TYR A 49 7.10 0.54 -10.52
CA TYR A 49 7.50 0.73 -9.12
C TYR A 49 8.28 -0.47 -8.54
N GLY A 50 8.62 -1.47 -9.36
CA GLY A 50 9.24 -2.71 -8.90
C GLY A 50 8.31 -3.58 -8.05
N VAL A 51 7.00 -3.34 -8.10
CA VAL A 51 6.00 -4.08 -7.32
C VAL A 51 5.36 -5.15 -8.18
N HIS A 52 5.38 -6.39 -7.71
CA HIS A 52 4.69 -7.49 -8.36
C HIS A 52 3.21 -7.51 -7.95
N ASN A 53 2.32 -7.65 -8.92
CA ASN A 53 0.89 -7.84 -8.70
C ASN A 53 0.56 -9.28 -8.23
N ARG A 54 1.15 -9.66 -7.10
CA ARG A 54 0.86 -10.89 -6.36
C ARG A 54 0.86 -10.53 -4.88
N CYS A 55 0.00 -11.14 -4.06
CA CYS A 55 -0.04 -10.83 -2.63
C CYS A 55 0.93 -11.72 -1.84
N LYS A 56 1.87 -11.17 -1.06
CA LYS A 56 2.77 -11.93 -0.18
C LYS A 56 2.05 -12.42 1.09
N SER A 57 0.99 -13.20 0.95
CA SER A 57 0.40 -13.91 2.11
C SER A 57 0.86 -15.36 2.03
N GLY A 58 1.84 -15.78 2.84
CA GLY A 58 2.35 -17.16 2.90
C GLY A 58 1.34 -18.22 3.39
N ALA A 59 0.06 -17.92 3.34
CA ALA A 59 -1.05 -18.82 3.59
C ALA A 59 -2.16 -18.53 2.57
N TYR A 60 -2.96 -19.55 2.26
CA TYR A 60 -4.12 -19.48 1.37
C TYR A 60 -4.93 -18.20 1.61
N CYS A 61 -5.10 -17.40 0.56
CA CYS A 61 -5.98 -16.23 0.62
C CYS A 61 -7.39 -16.65 0.20
N PRO A 62 -8.37 -16.70 1.12
CA PRO A 62 -9.75 -17.08 0.78
C PRO A 62 -10.41 -16.08 -0.19
N GLY A 63 -9.91 -14.84 -0.28
CA GLY A 63 -10.43 -13.84 -1.20
C GLY A 63 -10.02 -14.07 -2.66
N CYS A 64 -8.80 -14.57 -2.91
CA CYS A 64 -8.31 -14.82 -4.27
C CYS A 64 -8.34 -16.31 -4.65
N ASN A 65 -8.74 -17.19 -3.72
CA ASN A 65 -8.68 -18.64 -3.84
C ASN A 65 -7.33 -19.17 -4.38
N ARG A 66 -6.23 -18.51 -3.99
CA ARG A 66 -4.87 -18.86 -4.43
C ARG A 66 -4.00 -19.21 -3.23
N LEU A 67 -3.31 -20.34 -3.35
CA LEU A 67 -2.11 -20.65 -2.57
C LEU A 67 -0.99 -19.79 -3.12
N ASN A 68 -0.50 -18.89 -2.29
CA ASN A 68 0.65 -18.07 -2.60
C ASN A 68 1.90 -18.90 -2.30
N ASP A 69 2.49 -19.49 -3.34
CA ASP A 69 3.79 -20.16 -3.30
C ASP A 69 4.91 -19.12 -3.23
N PHE A 70 5.02 -18.40 -2.11
CA PHE A 70 6.16 -17.53 -1.87
C PHE A 70 7.19 -18.27 -1.04
N ARG A 71 8.25 -18.73 -1.71
CA ARG A 71 9.51 -19.06 -1.04
C ARG A 71 9.98 -17.81 -0.30
N PHE A 72 10.04 -17.91 1.03
CA PHE A 72 10.77 -17.00 1.90
C PHE A 72 12.24 -17.01 1.46
N GLY A 73 12.68 -16.07 0.64
CA GLY A 73 14.04 -16.14 0.10
C GLY A 73 14.59 -14.89 -0.57
N ASP A 74 13.75 -13.93 -0.95
CA ASP A 74 14.23 -12.67 -1.54
C ASP A 74 13.58 -11.48 -0.83
N ASP A 75 14.34 -10.83 0.05
CA ASP A 75 13.89 -9.68 0.84
C ASP A 75 13.79 -8.40 -0.02
N THR A 76 14.26 -8.45 -1.26
CA THR A 76 14.29 -7.29 -2.18
C THR A 76 13.06 -7.18 -3.07
N THR A 77 12.25 -8.25 -3.14
CA THR A 77 11.08 -8.27 -4.02
C THR A 77 9.85 -7.67 -3.34
N MET A 78 9.31 -6.59 -3.94
CA MET A 78 8.09 -5.93 -3.46
C MET A 78 6.83 -6.53 -4.10
N TYR A 79 5.80 -6.72 -3.27
CA TYR A 79 4.51 -7.32 -3.63
C TYR A 79 3.35 -6.40 -3.24
N ALA A 80 2.26 -6.47 -4.01
CA ALA A 80 1.00 -5.83 -3.66
C ALA A 80 0.36 -6.45 -2.38
N PRO A 81 -0.45 -5.71 -1.61
CA PRO A 81 -0.68 -4.27 -1.74
C PRO A 81 0.59 -3.47 -1.40
N ALA A 82 0.79 -2.35 -2.09
CA ALA A 82 1.86 -1.40 -1.83
C ALA A 82 1.34 0.04 -1.82
N LEU A 83 1.84 0.86 -0.91
CA LEU A 83 1.56 2.29 -0.81
C LEU A 83 2.76 3.04 -1.35
N VAL A 84 2.48 3.94 -2.29
CA VAL A 84 3.44 4.89 -2.81
C VAL A 84 3.05 6.27 -2.32
N ILE A 85 4.02 7.05 -1.85
CA ILE A 85 3.86 8.47 -1.50
C ILE A 85 4.95 9.24 -2.23
N ASP A 86 4.56 10.24 -3.02
CA ASP A 86 5.47 11.10 -3.80
C ASP A 86 6.47 10.29 -4.64
N GLY A 87 5.96 9.23 -5.28
CA GLY A 87 6.72 8.34 -6.16
C GLY A 87 7.58 7.28 -5.45
N LYS A 88 7.62 7.26 -4.11
CA LYS A 88 8.38 6.26 -3.34
C LYS A 88 7.47 5.20 -2.74
N VAL A 89 7.83 3.92 -2.87
CA VAL A 89 7.13 2.83 -2.18
C VAL A 89 7.49 2.90 -0.69
N VAL A 90 6.51 3.23 0.16
CA VAL A 90 6.70 3.42 1.61
C VAL A 90 6.19 2.23 2.43
N LEU A 91 5.31 1.43 1.85
CA LEU A 91 4.74 0.24 2.48
C LEU A 91 4.45 -0.79 1.40
N HIS A 92 4.80 -2.06 1.60
CA HIS A 92 4.50 -3.12 0.64
C HIS A 92 4.40 -4.48 1.32
N SER A 93 3.82 -5.45 0.61
CA SER A 93 3.91 -6.87 0.96
C SER A 93 3.36 -7.24 2.33
N CYS A 94 2.47 -6.42 2.88
CA CYS A 94 1.89 -6.60 4.19
C CYS A 94 0.38 -6.30 4.15
N ILE A 95 -0.29 -6.58 5.26
CA ILE A 95 -1.69 -6.22 5.46
C ILE A 95 -1.72 -4.77 5.95
N PHE A 96 -2.49 -3.91 5.29
CA PHE A 96 -2.59 -2.49 5.66
C PHE A 96 -3.64 -2.34 6.76
N THR A 97 -3.27 -2.74 7.98
CA THR A 97 -4.06 -2.45 9.19
C THR A 97 -3.95 -0.97 9.54
N LYS A 98 -4.90 -0.46 10.32
CA LYS A 98 -4.91 0.96 10.75
C LYS A 98 -3.61 1.37 11.45
N ASP A 99 -3.10 0.53 12.35
CA ASP A 99 -1.85 0.76 13.10
C ASP A 99 -0.62 0.87 12.19
N VAL A 100 -0.47 -0.05 11.23
CA VAL A 100 0.64 -0.03 10.27
C VAL A 100 0.61 1.22 9.40
N VAL A 101 -0.59 1.59 8.93
CA VAL A 101 -0.76 2.77 8.09
C VAL A 101 -0.53 4.06 8.89
N GLU A 102 -0.99 4.12 10.13
CA GLU A 102 -0.76 5.25 11.04
C GLU A 102 0.74 5.43 11.33
N GLY A 103 1.48 4.35 11.57
CA GLY A 103 2.93 4.42 11.78
C GLY A 103 3.69 5.05 10.61
N VAL A 104 3.29 4.73 9.37
CA VAL A 104 3.90 5.31 8.16
C VAL A 104 3.46 6.75 7.96
N LEU A 105 2.14 7.01 7.98
CA LEU A 105 1.58 8.33 7.67
C LEU A 105 1.89 9.38 8.75
N SER A 106 2.13 8.97 9.99
CA SER A 106 2.55 9.90 11.05
C SER A 106 3.86 10.61 10.69
N GLY A 107 4.79 9.94 9.97
CA GLY A 107 6.02 10.59 9.51
C GLY A 107 5.78 11.81 8.61
N TYR A 108 4.68 11.82 7.87
CA TYR A 108 4.29 12.89 6.95
C TYR A 108 3.40 13.95 7.60
N ALA A 109 2.90 13.69 8.81
CA ALA A 109 2.11 14.65 9.58
C ALA A 109 2.99 15.63 10.37
N TYR A 110 4.27 15.30 10.59
CA TYR A 110 5.19 16.02 11.47
C TYR A 110 6.34 16.76 10.75
N GLU A 111 6.38 16.83 9.41
CA GLU A 111 7.36 17.66 8.67
C GLU A 111 7.06 19.19 8.75
N GLU A 112 6.63 19.67 9.93
CA GLU A 112 6.57 21.10 10.31
C GLU A 112 7.31 21.36 11.64
N ALA A 113 8.58 20.95 11.76
CA ALA A 113 9.47 21.44 12.81
C ALA A 113 10.75 22.05 12.22
#